data_AF-A0A402ALI0-F1
#
_entry.id   AF-A0A402ALI0-F1
#
_cell.length_a   1.000
_cell.length_b   1.000
_cell.length_c   1.000
_cell.angle_alpha   90.00
_cell.angle_beta   90.00
_cell.angle_gamma   90.00
#
_symmetry.space_group_name_H-M   'P 1'
#
loop_
_entity.id
_entity.type
_entity.pdbx_description
1 polymer ?
#
loop_
_entity_poly.entity_id
_entity_poly.type
_entity_poly.pdbx_seq_one_letter_code
_entity_poly.pdbx_strand_id
1 'polypeptide(L)' 'MAEKIWWEGDVVALYIAPAADEPMQEITNVQLVEGKGIVGDRYYAKTGTHSGPMSSPMMSL' A
#
# COMPACT_ATOMS: atom_id res chain seq x y z
N MET A 1 -4.17 28.57 -11.27
CA MET A 1 -4.86 28.56 -9.96
C MET A 1 -4.08 27.62 -9.06
N ALA A 2 -3.41 28.12 -8.02
CA ALA A 2 -2.71 27.24 -7.08
C ALA A 2 -3.75 26.64 -6.13
N GLU A 3 -3.79 25.32 -6.06
CA GLU A 3 -4.67 24.58 -5.18
C GLU A 3 -4.30 24.86 -3.72
N LYS A 4 -5.31 25.09 -2.87
CA LYS A 4 -5.10 25.39 -1.45
C LYS A 4 -4.75 24.09 -0.73
N ILE A 5 -3.47 23.89 -0.44
CA ILE A 5 -3.02 22.76 0.39
C ILE A 5 -3.44 23.05 1.84
N TRP A 6 -4.24 22.14 2.42
CA TRP A 6 -4.80 22.30 3.77
C TRP A 6 -4.02 21.57 4.86
N TRP A 7 -2.90 20.92 4.53
CA TRP A 7 -2.10 20.19 5.49
C TRP A 7 -0.62 20.14 5.08
N GLU A 8 0.26 20.18 6.07
CA GLU A 8 1.69 19.98 5.93
C GLU A 8 2.17 18.88 6.89
N GLY A 9 3.20 18.15 6.48
CA GLY A 9 3.87 17.15 7.30
C GLY A 9 5.07 16.55 6.59
N ASP A 10 5.88 15.83 7.36
CA ASP A 10 7.12 15.22 6.88
C ASP A 10 6.95 13.72 6.62
N VAL A 11 7.55 13.25 5.53
CA VAL A 11 7.72 11.81 5.29
C VAL A 11 8.89 11.32 6.15
N VAL A 12 8.57 10.59 7.23
CA VAL A 12 9.58 10.11 8.17
C VAL A 12 10.26 8.80 7.73
N ALA A 13 9.58 8.00 6.91
CA ALA A 13 10.10 6.75 6.38
C ALA A 13 9.26 6.26 5.20
N LEU A 14 9.86 5.42 4.35
CA LEU A 14 9.19 4.75 3.24
C LEU A 14 9.38 3.24 3.38
N TYR A 15 8.33 2.48 3.11
CA TYR A 15 8.36 1.02 3.15
C TYR A 15 7.63 0.43 1.96
N ILE A 16 8.08 -0.75 1.52
CA ILE A 16 7.38 -1.59 0.55
C ILE A 16 7.26 -3.02 1.06
N ALA A 17 6.23 -3.71 0.62
CA ALA A 17 6.13 -5.17 0.74
C ALA A 17 6.26 -5.78 -0.66
N PRO A 18 7.34 -6.50 -1.00
CA PRO A 18 7.52 -7.04 -2.35
C PRO A 18 6.45 -8.06 -2.77
N ALA A 19 5.87 -8.79 -1.81
CA ALA A 19 4.81 -9.76 -2.04
C ALA A 19 3.81 -9.86 -0.88
N ALA A 20 2.75 -10.65 -1.06
CA ALA A 20 1.83 -10.99 0.02
C ALA A 20 2.58 -11.74 1.13
N ASP A 21 2.27 -11.42 2.39
CA ASP A 21 2.86 -12.02 3.61
C ASP A 21 4.39 -11.87 3.77
N GLU A 22 5.06 -11.15 2.86
CA GLU A 22 6.47 -10.77 3.02
C GLU A 22 6.60 -9.57 3.98
N PRO A 23 7.69 -9.50 4.78
CA PRO A 23 7.95 -8.36 5.65
C PRO A 23 8.09 -7.05 4.87
N MET A 24 7.69 -5.94 5.51
CA MET A 24 7.94 -4.61 4.98
C MET A 24 9.44 -4.30 5.02
N GLN A 25 9.93 -3.71 3.94
CA GLN A 25 11.32 -3.32 3.75
C GLN A 25 11.41 -1.81 3.68
N GLU A 26 12.28 -1.23 4.50
CA GLU A 26 12.55 0.21 4.48
C GLU A 26 13.31 0.59 3.20
N ILE A 27 12.91 1.69 2.57
CA ILE A 27 13.59 2.25 1.40
C ILE A 27 13.81 3.76 1.58
N THR A 28 14.81 4.30 0.89
CA THR A 28 15.16 5.73 0.97
C THR A 28 14.65 6.53 -0.22
N ASN A 29 14.29 5.87 -1.31
CA ASN A 29 13.72 6.49 -2.51
C ASN A 29 12.69 5.56 -3.14
N VAL A 30 11.74 6.15 -3.85
CA VAL A 30 10.66 5.41 -4.47
C VAL A 30 10.17 6.09 -5.74
N GLN A 31 9.74 5.30 -6.72
CA GLN A 31 9.06 5.79 -7.92
C GLN A 31 7.55 5.56 -7.79
N LEU A 32 6.77 6.63 -7.99
CA LEU A 32 5.31 6.58 -8.05
C LEU A 32 4.83 6.58 -9.50
N VAL A 33 3.87 5.71 -9.81
CA VAL A 33 3.18 5.68 -11.10
C VAL A 33 1.69 5.87 -10.87
N GLU A 34 1.10 6.86 -11.54
CA GLU A 34 -0.31 7.18 -11.45
C GLU A 34 -1.20 5.95 -11.70
N GLY A 35 -2.20 5.75 -10.85
CA GLY A 35 -3.15 4.62 -10.95
C GLY A 35 -2.55 3.23 -10.67
N LYS A 36 -1.27 3.14 -10.28
CA LYS A 36 -0.58 1.87 -9.93
C LYS A 36 0.06 1.90 -8.54
N GLY A 37 0.59 3.04 -8.11
CA GLY A 37 1.26 3.17 -6.82
C GLY A 37 2.79 3.09 -6.92
N ILE A 38 3.42 2.51 -5.89
CA ILE A 38 4.87 2.44 -5.69
C ILE A 38 5.48 1.30 -6.51
N VAL A 39 6.42 1.59 -7.41
CA VAL A 39 7.19 0.55 -8.13
C VAL A 39 7.88 -0.38 -7.12
N GLY A 40 7.68 -1.69 -7.27
CA GLY A 40 8.28 -2.72 -6.42
C GLY A 40 7.44 -3.14 -5.21
N ASP A 41 6.37 -2.41 -4.88
CA ASP A 41 5.39 -2.87 -3.91
C ASP A 41 4.41 -3.88 -4.55
N ARG A 42 3.93 -4.83 -3.75
CA ARG A 42 3.01 -5.89 -4.19
C ARG A 42 1.75 -5.37 -4.88
N TYR A 43 1.28 -4.18 -4.54
CA TYR A 43 0.08 -3.60 -5.17
C TYR A 43 0.34 -2.98 -6.55
N TYR A 44 1.59 -2.67 -6.89
CA TYR A 44 1.95 -2.08 -8.18
C TYR A 44 1.63 -2.97 -9.36
N ALA A 45 1.93 -4.27 -9.23
CA ALA A 45 1.67 -5.26 -10.25
C ALA A 45 0.18 -5.61 -10.36
N LYS A 46 -0.65 -5.21 -9.37
CA LYS A 46 -2.04 -5.66 -9.19
C LYS A 46 -2.18 -7.19 -9.17
N THR A 47 -1.08 -7.91 -8.95
CA THR A 47 -1.03 -9.37 -8.85
C THR A 47 -1.18 -9.76 -7.39
N GLY A 48 -2.41 -9.75 -6.91
CA GLY A 48 -2.73 -10.13 -5.55
C GLY A 48 -4.21 -9.92 -5.26
N THR A 49 -4.86 -10.92 -4.70
CA THR A 49 -6.19 -10.77 -4.11
C THR A 49 -6.03 -10.14 -2.73
N HIS A 50 -6.76 -9.05 -2.47
CA HIS A 50 -6.96 -8.61 -1.10
C HIS A 50 -7.70 -9.72 -0.37
N SER A 51 -7.01 -10.41 0.54
CA SER A 51 -7.65 -11.30 1.51
C SER A 51 -8.57 -10.42 2.36
N GLY A 52 -9.84 -10.30 1.96
CA GLY A 52 -10.87 -9.69 2.79
C GLY A 52 -10.87 -10.38 4.16
N PRO A 53 -11.36 -9.72 5.22
CA PRO A 53 -11.51 -10.38 6.51
C PRO A 53 -12.20 -11.72 6.25
N MET A 54 -11.51 -12.80 6.63
CA MET A 54 -11.99 -14.18 6.54
C MET A 54 -13.46 -14.14 6.91
N SER A 55 -14.36 -14.46 5.97
CA SER A 55 -15.78 -14.50 6.27
C SER A 55 -15.92 -15.42 7.48
N SER A 56 -16.15 -14.83 8.65
CA SER A 56 -16.35 -15.58 9.88
C SER A 56 -17.42 -16.62 9.56
N PRO A 57 -17.20 -17.92 9.81
CA PRO A 57 -18.22 -18.91 9.53
C PRO A 57 -19.46 -18.47 10.29
N MET A 58 -20.55 -18.28 9.56
CA MET A 58 -21.87 -17.96 10.11
C MET A 58 -22.08 -18.88 11.31
N MET A 59 -22.13 -18.30 12.52
CA MET A 59 -22.45 -19.04 13.73
C MET A 59 -23.84 -19.64 13.52
N SER A 60 -23.86 -20.93 13.20
CA SER A 60 -25.04 -21.77 13.32
C SER A 60 -25.21 -22.12 14.79
N LEU A 61 -26.10 -21.40 15.47
CA LEU A 61 -26.82 -21.87 16.65
C LEU A 61 -28.30 -21.52 16.49
#